data_AF-A0A1I6PP67-F1
#
_entry.id   AF-A0A1I6PP67-F1
#
_cell.length_a   1.000
_cell.length_b   1.000
_cell.length_c   1.000
_cell.angle_alpha   90.00
_cell.angle_beta   90.00
_cell.angle_gamma   90.00
#
_symmetry.space_group_name_H-M   'P 1'
#
loop_
_entity.id
_entity.type
_entity.pdbx_description
1 polymer ?
#
loop_
_entity_poly.entity_id
_entity_poly.type
_entity_poly.pdbx_seq_one_letter_code
_entity_poly.pdbx_strand_id
1 'polypeptide(L)'
;MNSFTKAAIVALALATTAAPLAAEAQDRGDRREYRQDRREDRREYRQDRREDRRDFRRERRDDRRDWRQGEYDSRRDYRRDRREDRRDFREERRDDRRDFRRERRDDRRDYQRDRRWDRNDRDWWRGRSDFRDYAGRRSGYWYAPSYGYYRVEPRYYGYRWQRGHYLPSAYRHYYVRDPYVYGLRPAPRGYRYVHAGDDIVLMAIATGLIASVLYDVF
;
A
#
# COMPACT_ATOMS: atom_id res chain seq x y z
N MET A 1 57.12 21.26 41.66
CA MET A 1 57.31 22.36 40.69
C MET A 1 56.08 22.44 39.80
N ASN A 2 55.44 23.60 39.80
CA ASN A 2 54.19 23.90 39.11
C ASN A 2 54.31 23.85 37.58
N SER A 3 53.24 23.49 36.88
CA SER A 3 52.52 24.47 36.03
C SER A 3 51.21 23.90 35.48
N PHE A 4 50.14 24.68 35.71
CA PHE A 4 48.84 24.63 35.05
C PHE A 4 48.94 25.11 33.60
N THR A 5 48.25 24.46 32.65
CA THR A 5 47.94 25.08 31.35
C THR A 5 46.63 24.60 30.73
N LYS A 6 45.59 25.43 30.94
CA LYS A 6 44.64 25.99 29.96
C LYS A 6 43.90 25.08 28.96
N ALA A 7 42.59 24.98 29.23
CA ALA A 7 41.42 24.95 28.36
C ALA A 7 41.57 25.15 26.84
N ALA A 8 40.86 24.30 26.09
CA ALA A 8 40.17 24.67 24.85
C ALA A 8 38.88 23.84 24.74
N ILE A 9 37.76 24.42 25.20
CA ILE A 9 36.42 23.91 24.87
C ILE A 9 36.15 24.33 23.43
N VAL A 10 36.29 23.40 22.49
CA VAL A 10 35.86 23.60 21.11
C VAL A 10 34.37 23.28 21.06
N ALA A 11 33.55 24.33 21.09
CA ALA A 11 32.13 24.24 20.77
C ALA A 11 31.99 23.98 19.26
N LEU A 12 31.85 22.70 18.89
CA LEU A 12 31.46 22.30 17.54
C LEU A 12 29.96 22.62 17.35
N ALA A 13 29.67 23.82 16.89
CA ALA A 13 28.37 24.17 16.33
C ALA A 13 28.27 23.55 14.92
N LEU A 14 27.92 22.26 14.85
CA LEU A 14 27.47 21.67 13.59
C LEU A 14 26.05 22.15 13.34
N ALA A 15 25.94 23.13 12.44
CA ALA A 15 24.69 23.62 11.91
C ALA A 15 23.86 22.45 11.36
N THR A 16 22.76 22.14 12.05
CA THR A 16 21.76 21.19 11.61
C THR A 16 20.93 21.82 10.50
N THR A 17 21.46 21.88 9.28
CA THR A 17 20.64 22.08 8.09
C THR A 17 19.91 20.77 7.77
N ALA A 18 18.84 20.51 8.52
CA ALA A 18 17.89 19.47 8.16
C ALA A 18 17.20 19.88 6.86
N ALA A 19 17.70 19.39 5.73
CA ALA A 19 17.02 19.49 4.45
C ALA A 19 15.76 18.61 4.49
N PRO A 20 14.54 19.15 4.38
CA PRO A 20 13.36 18.34 4.20
C PRO A 20 13.27 17.95 2.71
N LEU A 21 14.05 16.95 2.27
CA LEU A 21 14.05 16.45 0.88
C LEU A 21 13.67 14.96 0.76
N ALA A 22 12.98 14.38 1.75
CA ALA A 22 12.77 12.93 1.79
C ALA A 22 11.30 12.44 1.76
N ALA A 23 10.29 13.31 1.63
CA ALA A 23 8.90 12.87 1.66
C ALA A 23 8.35 12.44 0.29
N GLU A 24 8.74 13.11 -0.81
CA GLU A 24 8.27 12.76 -2.17
C GLU A 24 8.97 11.52 -2.75
N ALA A 25 10.07 11.07 -2.11
CA ALA A 25 10.80 9.87 -2.48
C ALA A 25 10.10 8.58 -2.04
N GLN A 26 9.30 8.61 -0.96
CA GLN A 26 8.71 7.42 -0.34
C GLN A 26 7.52 6.86 -1.14
N ASP A 27 6.48 7.64 -1.50
CA ASP A 27 5.35 7.13 -2.35
C ASP A 27 5.83 6.65 -3.73
N ARG A 28 6.75 7.42 -4.34
CA ARG A 28 7.39 7.00 -5.60
C ARG A 28 8.22 5.74 -5.39
N GLY A 29 8.83 5.57 -4.21
CA GLY A 29 9.55 4.38 -3.77
C GLY A 29 8.63 3.16 -3.71
N ASP A 30 7.60 3.19 -2.86
CA ASP A 30 6.70 2.04 -2.61
C ASP A 30 5.99 1.57 -3.89
N ARG A 31 5.53 2.53 -4.72
CA ARG A 31 4.90 2.20 -6.01
C ARG A 31 5.91 1.67 -7.03
N ARG A 32 7.16 2.11 -6.96
CA ARG A 32 8.24 1.63 -7.84
C ARG A 32 8.70 0.25 -7.42
N GLU A 33 8.82 0.00 -6.12
CA GLU A 33 9.14 -1.29 -5.49
C GLU A 33 8.08 -2.32 -5.83
N TYR A 34 6.79 -2.07 -5.51
CA TYR A 34 5.70 -2.96 -5.92
C TYR A 34 5.66 -3.23 -7.44
N ARG A 35 6.00 -2.23 -8.27
CA ARG A 35 6.09 -2.44 -9.72
C ARG A 35 7.31 -3.26 -10.11
N GLN A 36 8.40 -3.17 -9.38
CA GLN A 36 9.64 -3.90 -9.58
C GLN A 36 9.48 -5.36 -9.16
N ASP A 37 8.98 -5.64 -7.95
CA ASP A 37 8.70 -6.99 -7.45
C ASP A 37 7.82 -7.73 -8.45
N ARG A 38 6.74 -7.07 -8.88
CA ARG A 38 5.81 -7.63 -9.86
C ARG A 38 6.39 -7.89 -11.26
N ARG A 39 7.51 -7.23 -11.60
CA ARG A 39 8.29 -7.52 -12.81
C ARG A 39 9.19 -8.72 -12.57
N GLU A 40 9.75 -8.86 -11.38
CA GLU A 40 10.60 -9.97 -10.94
C GLU A 40 9.79 -11.28 -10.86
N ASP A 41 8.62 -11.31 -10.21
CA ASP A 41 7.76 -12.53 -10.18
C ASP A 41 7.37 -12.97 -11.59
N ARG A 42 7.12 -11.99 -12.48
CA ARG A 42 6.78 -12.28 -13.87
C ARG A 42 7.98 -12.82 -14.66
N ARG A 43 9.20 -12.45 -14.29
CA ARG A 43 10.43 -12.98 -14.88
C ARG A 43 10.68 -14.39 -14.37
N GLU A 44 10.55 -14.62 -13.07
CA GLU A 44 10.67 -15.93 -12.42
C GLU A 44 9.67 -16.93 -13.00
N TYR A 45 8.37 -16.62 -12.97
CA TYR A 45 7.34 -17.45 -13.61
C TYR A 45 7.61 -17.75 -15.10
N ARG A 46 8.32 -16.87 -15.80
CA ARG A 46 8.72 -17.13 -17.20
C ARG A 46 9.94 -18.04 -17.30
N GLN A 47 10.84 -18.00 -16.33
CA GLN A 47 12.02 -18.86 -16.24
C GLN A 47 11.59 -20.28 -15.88
N ASP A 48 10.81 -20.49 -14.83
CA ASP A 48 10.29 -21.80 -14.42
C ASP A 48 9.58 -22.46 -15.61
N ARG A 49 8.69 -21.69 -16.25
CA ARG A 49 7.95 -22.12 -17.44
C ARG A 49 8.83 -22.53 -18.63
N ARG A 50 10.06 -22.01 -18.72
CA ARG A 50 11.03 -22.42 -19.73
C ARG A 50 11.75 -23.69 -19.30
N GLU A 51 12.00 -23.87 -18.02
CA GLU A 51 12.61 -25.06 -17.41
C GLU A 51 11.68 -26.26 -17.52
N ASP A 52 10.40 -26.17 -17.11
CA ASP A 52 9.45 -27.29 -17.28
C ASP A 52 9.34 -27.72 -18.75
N ARG A 53 9.39 -26.75 -19.66
CA ARG A 53 9.34 -27.03 -21.11
C ARG A 53 10.62 -27.70 -21.62
N ARG A 54 11.77 -27.43 -21.00
CA ARG A 54 13.03 -28.11 -21.30
C ARG A 54 13.01 -29.53 -20.75
N ASP A 55 12.53 -29.73 -19.54
CA ASP A 55 12.50 -31.03 -18.88
C ASP A 55 11.50 -31.98 -19.56
N PHE A 56 10.28 -31.50 -19.86
CA PHE A 56 9.33 -32.25 -20.68
C PHE A 56 9.88 -32.63 -22.08
N ARG A 57 10.80 -31.83 -22.63
CA ARG A 57 11.49 -32.17 -23.89
C ARG A 57 12.60 -33.20 -23.70
N ARG A 58 13.24 -33.23 -22.53
CA ARG A 58 14.27 -34.21 -22.18
C ARG A 58 13.63 -35.57 -21.95
N GLU A 59 12.60 -35.66 -21.11
CA GLU A 59 11.81 -36.88 -20.87
C GLU A 59 11.36 -37.50 -22.21
N ARG A 60 10.75 -36.69 -23.09
CA ARG A 60 10.35 -37.18 -24.43
C ARG A 60 11.47 -37.73 -25.31
N ARG A 61 12.71 -37.30 -25.10
CA ARG A 61 13.87 -37.86 -25.81
C ARG A 61 14.29 -39.17 -25.18
N ASP A 62 14.23 -39.25 -23.85
CA ASP A 62 14.58 -40.42 -23.06
C ASP A 62 13.57 -41.55 -23.32
N ASP A 63 12.25 -41.31 -23.26
CA ASP A 63 11.24 -42.34 -23.60
C ASP A 63 11.47 -42.88 -25.02
N ARG A 64 11.86 -41.99 -25.94
CA ARG A 64 12.12 -42.37 -27.34
C ARG A 64 13.39 -43.21 -27.47
N ARG A 65 14.39 -42.96 -26.64
CA ARG A 65 15.62 -43.74 -26.56
C ARG A 65 15.32 -45.11 -25.94
N ASP A 66 14.52 -45.18 -24.89
CA ASP A 66 14.15 -46.42 -24.21
C ASP A 66 13.30 -47.32 -25.10
N TRP A 67 12.36 -46.74 -25.84
CA TRP A 67 11.64 -47.43 -26.92
C TRP A 67 12.58 -48.05 -27.97
N ARG A 68 13.70 -47.39 -28.30
CA ARG A 68 14.67 -47.94 -29.27
C ARG A 68 15.54 -49.04 -28.67
N GLN A 69 15.78 -49.01 -27.36
CA GLN A 69 16.60 -49.99 -26.65
C GLN A 69 15.82 -51.25 -26.28
N GLY A 70 14.49 -51.22 -26.40
CA GLY A 70 13.64 -52.37 -26.09
C GLY A 70 13.24 -52.46 -24.62
N GLU A 71 13.37 -51.37 -23.86
CA GLU A 71 12.93 -51.24 -22.46
C GLU A 71 11.40 -51.38 -22.29
N TYR A 72 10.64 -51.36 -23.39
CA TYR A 72 9.19 -51.52 -23.41
C TYR A 72 8.79 -52.88 -23.97
N ASP A 73 8.00 -53.63 -23.19
CA ASP A 73 7.45 -54.93 -23.60
C ASP A 73 6.54 -54.83 -24.83
N SER A 74 5.82 -53.70 -24.98
CA SER A 74 4.92 -53.50 -26.11
C SER A 74 4.79 -52.04 -26.55
N ARG A 75 4.39 -51.87 -27.82
CA ARG A 75 4.03 -50.55 -28.38
C ARG A 75 2.85 -49.90 -27.66
N ARG A 76 2.01 -50.70 -26.98
CA ARG A 76 0.84 -50.20 -26.25
C ARG A 76 1.29 -49.49 -24.98
N ASP A 77 2.28 -50.04 -24.28
CA ASP A 77 2.81 -49.49 -23.02
C ASP A 77 3.55 -48.18 -23.27
N TYR A 78 4.43 -48.14 -24.28
CA TYR A 78 5.07 -46.89 -24.72
C TYR A 78 4.07 -45.77 -25.08
N ARG A 79 2.92 -46.13 -25.68
CA ARG A 79 1.87 -45.14 -26.00
C ARG A 79 1.10 -44.70 -24.77
N ARG A 80 1.03 -45.53 -23.74
CA ARG A 80 0.35 -45.25 -22.49
C ARG A 80 1.16 -44.25 -21.67
N ASP A 81 2.42 -44.52 -21.41
CA ASP A 81 3.31 -43.64 -20.63
C ASP A 81 3.35 -42.24 -21.25
N ARG A 82 3.57 -42.17 -22.56
CA ARG A 82 3.57 -40.90 -23.30
C ARG A 82 2.26 -40.10 -23.21
N ARG A 83 1.12 -40.77 -22.95
CA ARG A 83 -0.17 -40.10 -22.71
C ARG A 83 -0.25 -39.60 -21.27
N GLU A 84 0.27 -40.38 -20.31
CA GLU A 84 0.38 -40.03 -18.89
C GLU A 84 1.30 -38.81 -18.72
N ASP A 85 2.54 -38.80 -19.25
CA ASP A 85 3.44 -37.62 -19.13
C ASP A 85 2.82 -36.36 -19.75
N ARG A 86 2.11 -36.51 -20.87
CA ARG A 86 1.44 -35.38 -21.52
C ARG A 86 0.26 -34.86 -20.68
N ARG A 87 -0.41 -35.75 -19.95
CA ARG A 87 -1.49 -35.38 -19.04
C ARG A 87 -0.90 -34.65 -17.84
N ASP A 88 0.15 -35.19 -17.24
CA ASP A 88 0.78 -34.67 -16.04
C ASP A 88 1.39 -33.29 -16.29
N PHE A 89 2.17 -33.14 -17.37
CA PHE A 89 2.67 -31.83 -17.80
C PHE A 89 1.55 -30.80 -18.07
N ARG A 90 0.37 -31.26 -18.50
CA ARG A 90 -0.78 -30.36 -18.72
C ARG A 90 -1.44 -29.96 -17.40
N GLU A 91 -1.45 -30.86 -16.42
CA GLU A 91 -2.02 -30.67 -15.09
C GLU A 91 -1.15 -29.71 -14.28
N GLU A 92 0.15 -29.97 -14.17
CA GLU A 92 1.13 -29.07 -13.55
C GLU A 92 1.01 -27.65 -14.12
N ARG A 93 1.01 -27.53 -15.46
CA ARG A 93 0.83 -26.24 -16.14
C ARG A 93 -0.44 -25.48 -15.76
N ARG A 94 -1.52 -26.21 -15.45
CA ARG A 94 -2.78 -25.59 -15.05
C ARG A 94 -2.68 -25.07 -13.64
N ASP A 95 -2.05 -25.83 -12.75
CA ASP A 95 -1.84 -25.49 -11.36
C ASP A 95 -0.88 -24.30 -11.22
N ASP A 96 0.28 -24.29 -11.90
CA ASP A 96 1.19 -23.13 -11.87
C ASP A 96 0.50 -21.84 -12.32
N ARG A 97 -0.35 -21.95 -13.36
CA ARG A 97 -1.10 -20.81 -13.88
C ARG A 97 -2.17 -20.36 -12.89
N ARG A 98 -2.77 -21.28 -12.16
CA ARG A 98 -3.77 -20.99 -11.14
C ARG A 98 -3.12 -20.31 -9.94
N ASP A 99 -1.97 -20.81 -9.51
CA ASP A 99 -1.24 -20.30 -8.34
C ASP A 99 -0.65 -18.92 -8.63
N PHE A 100 0.03 -18.72 -9.76
CA PHE A 100 0.50 -17.40 -10.19
C PHE A 100 -0.64 -16.36 -10.30
N ARG A 101 -1.85 -16.80 -10.67
CA ARG A 101 -3.02 -15.91 -10.70
C ARG A 101 -3.55 -15.58 -9.31
N ARG A 102 -3.51 -16.54 -8.39
CA ARG A 102 -3.95 -16.39 -7.01
C ARG A 102 -3.05 -15.44 -6.26
N GLU A 103 -1.75 -15.70 -6.28
CA GLU A 103 -0.71 -14.86 -5.67
C GLU A 103 -0.84 -13.41 -6.15
N ARG A 104 -0.88 -13.18 -7.47
CA ARG A 104 -1.12 -11.83 -8.03
C ARG A 104 -2.37 -11.12 -7.54
N ARG A 105 -3.41 -11.88 -7.19
CA ARG A 105 -4.65 -11.32 -6.67
C ARG A 105 -4.47 -10.94 -5.20
N ASP A 106 -3.78 -11.76 -4.43
CA ASP A 106 -3.49 -11.55 -3.02
C ASP A 106 -2.50 -10.38 -2.86
N ASP A 107 -1.40 -10.28 -3.62
CA ASP A 107 -0.49 -9.12 -3.57
C ASP A 107 -1.20 -7.81 -3.89
N ARG A 108 -2.12 -7.84 -4.86
CA ARG A 108 -2.91 -6.65 -5.21
C ARG A 108 -3.83 -6.28 -4.06
N ARG A 109 -4.39 -7.26 -3.37
CA ARG A 109 -5.29 -7.05 -2.24
C ARG A 109 -4.52 -6.48 -1.05
N ASP A 110 -3.32 -6.99 -0.78
CA ASP A 110 -2.47 -6.52 0.31
C ASP A 110 -1.97 -5.11 0.05
N TYR A 111 -1.46 -4.82 -1.15
CA TYR A 111 -1.12 -3.45 -1.57
C TYR A 111 -2.29 -2.46 -1.46
N GLN A 112 -3.52 -2.93 -1.67
CA GLN A 112 -4.73 -2.11 -1.47
C GLN A 112 -5.09 -1.95 0.01
N ARG A 113 -4.82 -2.97 0.84
CA ARG A 113 -5.07 -2.98 2.28
C ARG A 113 -4.14 -2.02 3.01
N ASP A 114 -2.85 -2.02 2.65
CA ASP A 114 -1.83 -1.15 3.25
C ASP A 114 -2.09 0.33 2.95
N ARG A 115 -2.85 0.62 1.90
CA ARG A 115 -3.27 1.99 1.53
C ARG A 115 -4.58 2.43 2.17
N ARG A 116 -5.22 1.57 2.96
CA ARG A 116 -6.45 1.89 3.69
C ARG A 116 -6.08 2.48 5.05
N TRP A 117 -6.92 3.39 5.53
CA TRP A 117 -6.79 3.94 6.87
C TRP A 117 -6.82 2.81 7.91
N ASP A 118 -5.76 2.72 8.73
CA ASP A 118 -5.71 1.91 9.94
C ASP A 118 -5.55 2.85 11.14
N ARG A 119 -6.39 2.68 12.15
CA ARG A 119 -6.36 3.50 13.37
C ARG A 119 -5.13 3.20 14.24
N ASN A 120 -4.53 2.01 14.09
CA ASN A 120 -3.36 1.60 14.88
C ASN A 120 -2.03 2.00 14.23
N ASP A 121 -2.04 2.30 12.94
CA ASP A 121 -0.87 2.78 12.23
C ASP A 121 -0.90 4.31 12.19
N ARG A 122 0.04 4.96 12.90
CA ARG A 122 0.12 6.44 12.93
C ARG A 122 0.72 7.05 11.67
N ASP A 123 1.34 6.22 10.83
CA ASP A 123 2.04 6.62 9.62
C ASP A 123 1.29 6.20 8.35
N TRP A 124 0.05 5.71 8.45
CA TRP A 124 -0.81 5.26 7.34
C TRP A 124 -1.00 6.30 6.21
N TRP A 125 -0.85 7.58 6.54
CA TRP A 125 -0.97 8.71 5.62
C TRP A 125 0.30 8.91 4.77
N ARG A 126 1.43 8.34 5.18
CA ARG A 126 2.67 8.38 4.41
C ARG A 126 2.45 7.68 3.08
N GLY A 127 3.01 8.27 2.03
CA GLY A 127 2.85 7.74 0.69
C GLY A 127 1.52 8.10 0.02
N ARG A 128 0.55 8.76 0.69
CA ARG A 128 -0.71 9.14 0.04
C ARG A 128 -0.59 10.50 -0.64
N SER A 129 -1.05 10.59 -1.89
CA SER A 129 -0.90 11.81 -2.71
C SER A 129 -1.66 13.02 -2.16
N ASP A 130 -2.77 12.78 -1.46
CA ASP A 130 -3.59 13.78 -0.79
C ASP A 130 -2.98 14.29 0.53
N PHE A 131 -1.93 13.63 1.03
CA PHE A 131 -1.14 14.02 2.20
C PHE A 131 0.24 14.59 1.84
N ARG A 132 0.51 14.86 0.56
CA ARG A 132 1.83 15.30 0.10
C ARG A 132 2.38 16.53 0.84
N ASP A 133 1.49 17.44 1.19
CA ASP A 133 1.85 18.70 1.87
C ASP A 133 1.76 18.60 3.40
N TYR A 134 1.48 17.40 3.96
CA TYR A 134 1.39 17.22 5.40
C TYR A 134 2.79 17.18 6.02
N ALA A 135 3.08 18.17 6.85
CA ALA A 135 4.32 18.33 7.60
C ALA A 135 4.13 18.10 9.12
N GLY A 136 3.03 17.45 9.51
CA GLY A 136 2.66 17.20 10.91
C GLY A 136 1.75 18.27 11.53
N ARG A 137 1.56 18.19 12.85
CA ARG A 137 0.66 19.10 13.56
C ARG A 137 1.25 20.50 13.61
N ARG A 138 0.45 21.50 13.23
CA ARG A 138 0.85 22.92 13.21
C ARG A 138 -0.10 23.74 14.08
N SER A 139 0.46 24.48 15.04
CA SER A 139 -0.34 25.34 15.93
C SER A 139 -1.16 26.37 15.13
N GLY A 140 -2.46 26.44 15.39
CA GLY A 140 -3.40 27.34 14.69
C GLY A 140 -3.83 26.91 13.28
N TYR A 141 -3.42 25.73 12.81
CA TYR A 141 -3.80 25.21 11.50
C TYR A 141 -4.30 23.77 11.60
N TRP A 142 -5.36 23.47 10.85
CA TRP A 142 -5.80 22.10 10.59
C TRP A 142 -5.38 21.66 9.20
N TYR A 143 -5.19 20.37 9.03
CA TYR A 143 -4.86 19.79 7.74
C TYR A 143 -6.10 19.09 7.16
N ALA A 144 -6.46 19.42 5.92
CA ALA A 144 -7.46 18.68 5.16
C ALA A 144 -6.77 18.01 3.96
N PRO A 145 -6.77 16.67 3.87
CA PRO A 145 -6.24 15.94 2.73
C PRO A 145 -6.79 16.47 1.40
N SER A 146 -5.93 16.64 0.40
CA SER A 146 -6.20 17.31 -0.89
C SER A 146 -6.42 18.83 -0.85
N TYR A 147 -6.55 19.45 0.32
CA TYR A 147 -6.73 20.90 0.47
C TYR A 147 -5.53 21.59 1.12
N GLY A 148 -4.77 20.87 1.96
CA GLY A 148 -3.61 21.39 2.68
C GLY A 148 -3.97 21.97 4.06
N TYR A 149 -3.06 22.78 4.59
CA TYR A 149 -3.27 23.47 5.86
C TYR A 149 -4.21 24.66 5.70
N TYR A 150 -5.16 24.79 6.63
CA TYR A 150 -6.03 25.95 6.74
C TYR A 150 -6.04 26.48 8.16
N ARG A 151 -6.17 27.81 8.26
CA ARG A 151 -6.15 28.51 9.53
C ARG A 151 -7.45 28.23 10.28
N VAL A 152 -7.31 27.99 11.57
CA VAL A 152 -8.43 27.80 12.49
C VAL A 152 -8.51 28.93 13.49
N GLU A 153 -9.73 29.38 13.79
CA GLU A 153 -9.93 30.35 14.86
C GLU A 153 -9.45 29.77 16.20
N PRO A 154 -8.75 30.54 17.05
CA PRO A 154 -8.20 30.05 18.31
C PRO A 154 -9.20 29.33 19.22
N ARG A 155 -10.49 29.70 19.15
CA ARG A 155 -11.57 29.07 19.94
C ARG A 155 -11.84 27.61 19.56
N TYR A 156 -11.52 27.22 18.32
CA TYR A 156 -11.72 25.86 17.84
C TYR A 156 -10.43 25.04 17.91
N TYR A 157 -9.31 25.66 18.30
CA TYR A 157 -8.06 24.96 18.53
C TYR A 157 -8.22 23.98 19.71
N GLY A 158 -8.09 22.68 19.44
CA GLY A 158 -8.34 21.63 20.43
C GLY A 158 -9.81 21.43 20.78
N TYR A 159 -10.73 22.03 20.01
CA TYR A 159 -12.16 21.82 20.22
C TYR A 159 -12.54 20.39 19.83
N ARG A 160 -13.13 19.68 20.79
CA ARG A 160 -13.62 18.33 20.57
C ARG A 160 -15.00 18.39 19.95
N TRP A 161 -15.10 18.01 18.68
CA TRP A 161 -16.38 17.98 17.98
C TRP A 161 -17.31 16.95 18.60
N GLN A 162 -18.59 17.29 18.71
CA GLN A 162 -19.60 16.41 19.29
C GLN A 162 -20.86 16.37 18.42
N ARG A 163 -21.59 15.25 18.51
CA ARG A 163 -22.90 15.11 17.88
C ARG A 163 -23.86 16.18 18.42
N GLY A 164 -24.65 16.78 17.54
CA GLY A 164 -25.61 17.84 17.86
C GLY A 164 -25.04 19.25 17.79
N HIS A 165 -23.71 19.40 17.68
CA HIS A 165 -23.07 20.69 17.48
C HIS A 165 -23.10 21.10 16.00
N TYR A 166 -22.73 22.34 15.72
CA TYR A 166 -22.71 22.89 14.37
C TYR A 166 -21.28 23.15 13.92
N LEU A 167 -20.93 22.66 12.72
CA LEU A 167 -19.69 23.02 12.06
C LEU A 167 -19.83 24.43 11.44
N PRO A 168 -18.94 25.38 11.78
CA PRO A 168 -18.95 26.72 11.20
C PRO A 168 -18.85 26.66 9.67
N SER A 169 -19.52 27.60 8.99
CA SER A 169 -19.56 27.65 7.52
C SER A 169 -18.17 27.67 6.89
N ALA A 170 -17.22 28.32 7.54
CA ALA A 170 -15.84 28.45 7.08
C ALA A 170 -15.09 27.12 6.95
N TYR A 171 -15.55 26.03 7.57
CA TYR A 171 -14.88 24.72 7.51
C TYR A 171 -15.62 23.69 6.64
N ARG A 172 -16.84 24.00 6.17
CA ARG A 172 -17.71 23.02 5.49
C ARG A 172 -17.22 22.59 4.12
N HIS A 173 -16.34 23.36 3.49
CA HIS A 173 -15.80 23.07 2.16
C HIS A 173 -14.66 22.05 2.18
N TYR A 174 -14.07 21.76 3.35
CA TYR A 174 -13.02 20.75 3.54
C TYR A 174 -13.58 19.33 3.63
N TYR A 175 -14.40 18.95 2.65
CA TYR A 175 -15.08 17.67 2.69
C TYR A 175 -14.15 16.50 2.32
N VAL A 176 -14.44 15.34 2.93
CA VAL A 176 -13.76 14.09 2.61
C VAL A 176 -14.22 13.63 1.22
N ARG A 177 -13.30 13.66 0.25
CA ARG A 177 -13.58 13.25 -1.15
C ARG A 177 -13.80 11.75 -1.30
N ASP A 178 -13.02 10.95 -0.56
CA ASP A 178 -13.11 9.49 -0.59
C ASP A 178 -13.31 8.93 0.84
N PRO A 179 -14.57 8.69 1.25
CA PRO A 179 -14.87 8.13 2.58
C PRO A 179 -14.39 6.68 2.75
N TYR A 180 -14.23 5.92 1.67
CA TYR A 180 -13.91 4.50 1.73
C TYR A 180 -12.50 4.23 2.24
N VAL A 181 -11.60 5.20 2.04
CA VAL A 181 -10.25 5.21 2.61
C VAL A 181 -10.30 5.04 4.13
N TYR A 182 -11.19 5.78 4.78
CA TYR A 182 -11.42 5.77 6.23
C TYR A 182 -12.31 4.61 6.70
N GLY A 183 -12.64 3.68 5.79
CA GLY A 183 -13.61 2.62 6.05
C GLY A 183 -15.04 3.12 6.28
N LEU A 184 -15.32 4.39 5.96
CA LEU A 184 -16.63 4.97 6.08
C LEU A 184 -17.49 4.55 4.89
N ARG A 185 -18.78 4.33 5.16
CA ARG A 185 -19.79 4.13 4.12
C ARG A 185 -20.03 5.46 3.41
N PRO A 186 -20.56 5.45 2.18
CA PRO A 186 -20.95 6.70 1.52
C PRO A 186 -21.92 7.49 2.41
N ALA A 187 -21.74 8.81 2.46
CA ALA A 187 -22.55 9.68 3.29
C ALA A 187 -24.03 9.59 2.89
N PRO A 188 -24.97 9.51 3.86
CA PRO A 188 -26.39 9.57 3.57
C PRO A 188 -26.76 10.86 2.82
N ARG A 189 -27.87 10.83 2.06
CA ARG A 189 -28.36 12.01 1.35
C ARG A 189 -28.58 13.19 2.31
N GLY A 190 -28.15 14.38 1.90
CA GLY A 190 -28.22 15.58 2.74
C GLY A 190 -27.10 15.69 3.78
N TYR A 191 -26.20 14.71 3.87
CA TYR A 191 -25.03 14.74 4.75
C TYR A 191 -23.72 14.66 3.95
N ARG A 192 -22.63 15.06 4.59
CA ARG A 192 -21.28 14.99 4.03
C ARG A 192 -20.25 14.80 5.15
N TYR A 193 -19.20 14.05 4.85
CA TYR A 193 -18.03 13.96 5.74
C TYR A 193 -17.13 15.17 5.54
N VAL A 194 -16.64 15.76 6.63
CA VAL A 194 -15.78 16.94 6.62
C VAL A 194 -14.59 16.72 7.55
N HIS A 195 -13.40 17.14 7.10
CA HIS A 195 -12.20 17.16 7.92
C HIS A 195 -12.28 18.31 8.92
N ALA A 196 -12.14 18.00 10.21
CA ALA A 196 -12.26 18.98 11.29
C ALA A 196 -11.14 18.75 12.31
N GLY A 197 -9.94 19.21 11.99
CA GLY A 197 -8.74 18.93 12.76
C GLY A 197 -8.32 17.49 12.59
N ASP A 198 -8.15 16.80 13.72
CA ASP A 198 -7.78 15.36 13.75
C ASP A 198 -9.00 14.45 13.58
N ASP A 199 -10.19 15.03 13.51
CA ASP A 199 -11.46 14.31 13.45
C ASP A 199 -12.09 14.40 12.05
N ILE A 200 -12.92 13.41 11.73
CA ILE A 200 -13.86 13.46 10.61
C ILE A 200 -15.28 13.56 11.14
N VAL A 201 -16.01 14.61 10.73
CA VAL A 201 -17.40 14.83 11.15
C VAL A 201 -18.36 14.51 10.02
N LEU A 202 -19.47 13.83 10.33
CA LEU A 202 -20.62 13.71 9.43
C LEU A 202 -21.57 14.86 9.70
N MET A 203 -21.75 15.73 8.72
CA MET A 203 -22.43 17.00 8.85
C MET A 203 -23.60 17.11 7.86
N ALA A 204 -24.75 17.64 8.30
CA ALA A 204 -25.86 18.00 7.44
C ALA A 204 -25.48 19.19 6.54
N ILE A 205 -25.66 19.07 5.23
CA ILE A 205 -25.23 20.06 4.23
C ILE A 205 -25.95 21.40 4.42
N ALA A 206 -27.24 21.36 4.75
CA ALA A 206 -28.07 22.57 4.86
C ALA A 206 -27.73 23.43 6.09
N THR A 207 -27.51 22.81 7.25
CA THR A 207 -27.40 23.52 8.54
C THR A 207 -25.99 23.54 9.11
N GLY A 208 -25.16 22.57 8.74
CA GLY A 208 -23.89 22.30 9.42
C GLY A 208 -24.02 21.44 10.68
N LEU A 209 -25.20 20.88 10.96
CA LEU A 209 -25.43 20.04 12.14
C LEU A 209 -24.61 18.74 12.06
N ILE A 210 -23.87 18.44 13.12
CA ILE A 210 -23.03 17.24 13.23
C ILE A 210 -23.88 16.06 13.69
N ALA A 211 -24.00 15.03 12.85
CA ALA A 211 -24.72 13.80 13.14
C ALA A 211 -23.85 12.74 13.82
N SER A 212 -22.56 12.67 13.47
CA SER A 212 -21.60 11.74 14.09
C SER A 212 -20.17 12.24 13.92
N VAL A 213 -19.26 11.77 14.78
CA VAL A 213 -17.84 12.14 14.75
C VAL A 213 -16.99 10.87 14.80
N LEU A 214 -15.98 10.82 13.94
CA LEU A 214 -14.91 9.84 13.98
C LEU A 214 -13.66 10.54 14.51
N TYR A 215 -13.24 10.18 15.73
CA TYR A 215 -12.10 10.80 16.39
C TYR A 215 -10.76 10.20 15.98
N ASP A 216 -9.70 11.00 16.13
CA ASP A 216 -8.29 10.61 16.06
C ASP A 216 -7.95 9.85 14.77
N VAL A 217 -8.23 10.49 13.64
CA VAL A 217 -7.95 9.97 12.30
C VAL A 217 -6.52 10.31 11.86
N PHE A 218 -5.92 11.36 12.43
CA PHE A 218 -4.61 11.93 12.09
C PHE A 218 -3.64 12.08 13.28
#